data_AF-M5RAS2-F1
#
_entry.id   AF-M5RAS2-F1
#
_cell.length_a   1.000
_cell.length_b   1.000
_cell.length_c   1.000
_cell.angle_alpha   90.00
_cell.angle_beta   90.00
_cell.angle_gamma   90.00
#
_symmetry.space_group_name_H-M   'P 1'
#
loop_
_entity.id
_entity.type
_entity.pdbx_description
1 polymer ?
#
loop_
_entity_poly.entity_id
_entity_poly.type
_entity_poly.pdbx_seq_one_letter_code
_entity_poly.pdbx_strand_id
1 'polypeptide(L)'
;MDHTATIEFLSEMQSDEGGMTANTRIPFADLLSTCTGLITLVDLDATSVVNVGAMQKYARMMQRSPGGFVGLSLDDTTDVEYTFYGIASLALCESVIQG
;
A
#
# COMPACT_ATOMS: atom_id res chain seq x y z
N MET A 1 -21.79 5.49 -9.09
CA MET A 1 -22.30 4.69 -7.96
C MET A 1 -21.84 5.37 -6.69
N ASP A 2 -22.48 5.10 -5.55
CA ASP A 2 -21.96 5.57 -4.25
C ASP A 2 -20.83 4.64 -3.81
N HIS A 3 -19.66 5.21 -3.49
CA HIS A 3 -18.46 4.48 -3.09
C HIS A 3 -18.05 4.75 -1.63
N THR A 4 -18.87 5.47 -0.87
CA THR A 4 -18.55 5.92 0.50
C THR A 4 -18.14 4.75 1.41
N ALA A 5 -18.93 3.68 1.43
CA ALA A 5 -18.63 2.50 2.25
C ALA A 5 -17.31 1.81 1.86
N THR A 6 -16.92 1.85 0.57
CA THR A 6 -15.63 1.31 0.11
C THR A 6 -14.48 2.19 0.60
N ILE A 7 -14.61 3.50 0.51
CA ILE A 7 -13.60 4.46 0.96
C ILE A 7 -13.41 4.35 2.48
N GLU A 8 -14.49 4.29 3.25
CA GLU A 8 -14.46 4.09 4.71
C GLU A 8 -13.73 2.79 5.06
N PHE A 9 -14.13 1.67 4.44
CA PHE A 9 -13.47 0.38 4.66
C PHE A 9 -11.96 0.44 4.38
N LEU A 10 -11.55 1.03 3.26
CA LEU A 10 -10.12 1.14 2.92
C LEU A 10 -9.37 2.07 3.88
N SER A 11 -10.00 3.15 4.36
CA SER A 11 -9.37 4.06 5.33
C SER A 11 -9.01 3.36 6.64
N GLU A 12 -9.82 2.38 7.06
CA GLU A 12 -9.59 1.60 8.28
C GLU A 12 -8.46 0.56 8.14
N MET A 13 -8.04 0.25 6.90
CA MET A 13 -7.02 -0.79 6.68
C MET A 13 -5.59 -0.29 6.85
N GLN A 14 -5.34 1.03 6.84
CA GLN A 14 -3.99 1.56 7.05
C GLN A 14 -3.52 1.29 8.49
N SER A 15 -2.39 0.62 8.63
CA SER A 15 -1.82 0.27 9.94
C SER A 15 -0.77 1.28 10.40
N ASP A 16 -0.31 1.12 11.65
CA ASP A 16 0.78 1.90 12.23
C ASP A 16 2.13 1.70 11.51
N GLU A 17 2.28 0.61 10.73
CA GLU A 17 3.44 0.38 9.86
C GLU A 17 3.43 1.29 8.62
N GLY A 18 2.30 1.95 8.34
CA GLY A 18 2.07 2.84 7.21
C GLY A 18 1.46 2.18 5.99
N GLY A 19 1.63 0.86 5.83
CA GLY A 19 0.95 0.04 4.81
C GLY A 19 -0.48 -0.31 5.19
N MET A 20 -1.15 -1.16 4.39
CA MET A 20 -2.52 -1.62 4.64
C MET A 20 -2.56 -3.10 4.97
N THR A 21 -3.45 -3.47 5.90
CA THR A 21 -3.80 -4.86 6.20
C THR A 21 -4.79 -5.40 5.16
N ALA A 22 -4.77 -6.71 4.90
CA ALA A 22 -5.74 -7.34 4.00
C ALA A 22 -7.18 -7.33 4.55
N ASN A 23 -7.33 -7.35 5.88
CA ASN A 23 -8.59 -7.24 6.60
C ASN A 23 -8.31 -7.09 8.10
N THR A 24 -9.36 -6.75 8.87
CA THR A 24 -9.32 -6.53 10.32
C THR A 24 -8.85 -7.71 11.19
N ARG A 25 -8.70 -8.92 10.63
CA ARG A 25 -8.24 -10.11 11.38
C ARG A 25 -6.73 -10.34 11.32
N ILE A 26 -6.03 -9.70 10.38
CA ILE A 26 -4.57 -9.84 10.22
C ILE A 26 -3.93 -8.52 10.63
N PRO A 27 -3.10 -8.50 11.70
CA PRO A 27 -2.59 -7.25 12.27
C PRO A 27 -1.32 -6.73 11.57
N PHE A 28 -0.98 -7.26 10.39
CA PHE A 28 0.25 -6.91 9.67
C PHE A 28 -0.12 -6.32 8.31
N ALA A 29 0.53 -5.21 7.97
CA ALA A 29 0.41 -4.69 6.62
C ALA A 29 1.12 -5.61 5.63
N ASP A 30 0.59 -5.68 4.42
CA ASP A 30 1.22 -6.37 3.29
C ASP A 30 1.26 -5.47 2.05
N LEU A 31 2.25 -5.71 1.18
CA LEU A 31 2.49 -4.85 0.02
C LEU A 31 1.40 -4.95 -1.05
N LEU A 32 0.74 -6.10 -1.18
CA LEU A 32 -0.36 -6.29 -2.13
C LEU A 32 -1.58 -5.46 -1.70
N SER A 33 -2.01 -5.60 -0.45
CA SER A 33 -3.14 -4.84 0.11
C SER A 33 -2.86 -3.34 0.10
N THR A 34 -1.62 -2.95 0.41
CA THR A 34 -1.19 -1.54 0.32
C THR A 34 -1.32 -1.01 -1.10
N CYS A 35 -0.81 -1.74 -2.09
CA CYS A 35 -0.87 -1.31 -3.49
C CYS A 35 -2.31 -1.26 -4.01
N THR A 36 -3.10 -2.30 -3.77
CA THR A 36 -4.47 -2.41 -4.29
C THR A 36 -5.41 -1.39 -3.63
N GLY A 37 -5.28 -1.17 -2.32
CA GLY A 37 -6.00 -0.12 -1.62
C GLY A 37 -5.65 1.27 -2.15
N LEU A 38 -4.37 1.57 -2.35
CA LEU A 38 -3.94 2.85 -2.91
C LEU A 38 -4.41 3.06 -4.36
N ILE A 39 -4.32 2.05 -5.23
CA ILE A 39 -4.86 2.11 -6.60
C ILE A 39 -6.35 2.47 -6.56
N THR A 40 -7.11 1.80 -5.69
CA THR A 40 -8.55 2.03 -5.57
C THR A 40 -8.86 3.44 -5.08
N LEU A 41 -8.14 3.93 -4.07
CA LEU A 41 -8.32 5.29 -3.57
C LEU A 41 -7.91 6.37 -4.58
N VAL A 42 -6.89 6.10 -5.41
CA VAL A 42 -6.53 7.00 -6.53
C VAL A 42 -7.63 7.03 -7.58
N ASP A 43 -8.16 5.88 -7.99
CA ASP A 43 -9.24 5.80 -8.99
C ASP A 43 -10.53 6.50 -8.52
N LEU A 44 -10.80 6.45 -7.21
CA LEU A 44 -11.95 7.10 -6.58
C LEU A 44 -11.70 8.56 -6.18
N ASP A 45 -10.53 9.15 -6.47
CA ASP A 45 -10.13 10.50 -6.04
C ASP A 45 -10.28 10.72 -4.52
N ALA A 46 -9.92 9.71 -3.73
CA ALA A 46 -10.21 9.62 -2.29
C ALA A 46 -8.95 9.37 -1.44
N THR A 47 -7.76 9.68 -1.95
CA THR A 47 -6.48 9.46 -1.23
C THR A 47 -6.30 10.30 0.03
N SER A 48 -7.12 11.33 0.23
CA SER A 48 -7.10 12.19 1.43
C SER A 48 -7.47 11.47 2.73
N VAL A 49 -8.08 10.28 2.65
CA VAL A 49 -8.46 9.48 3.82
C VAL A 49 -7.31 8.61 4.37
N VAL A 50 -6.16 8.58 3.69
CA VAL A 50 -4.98 7.81 4.10
C VAL A 50 -3.72 8.68 4.10
N ASN A 51 -2.72 8.27 4.88
CA ASN A 51 -1.40 8.89 4.87
C ASN A 51 -0.52 8.27 3.78
N VAL A 52 -0.54 8.85 2.58
CA VAL A 52 0.24 8.39 1.42
C VAL A 52 1.75 8.44 1.68
N GLY A 53 2.23 9.43 2.45
CA GLY A 53 3.65 9.51 2.82
C GLY A 53 4.11 8.34 3.69
N ALA A 54 3.25 7.83 4.56
CA ALA A 54 3.52 6.62 5.35
C ALA A 54 3.52 5.37 4.46
N MET A 55 2.59 5.26 3.51
CA MET A 55 2.56 4.17 2.52
C MET A 55 3.83 4.14 1.66
N GLN A 56 4.33 5.31 1.24
CA GLN A 56 5.58 5.39 0.49
C GLN A 56 6.77 4.86 1.29
N LYS A 57 6.86 5.23 2.57
CA LYS A 57 7.91 4.72 3.48
C LYS A 57 7.79 3.22 3.67
N TYR A 58 6.58 2.71 3.86
CA TYR A 58 6.30 1.28 3.97
C TYR A 58 6.76 0.54 2.71
N ALA A 59 6.35 0.97 1.51
CA ALA A 59 6.77 0.35 0.26
C ALA A 59 8.29 0.32 0.08
N ARG A 60 9.01 1.39 0.47
CA ARG A 60 10.49 1.39 0.47
C ARG A 60 11.10 0.38 1.44
N MET A 61 10.51 0.20 2.62
CA MET A 61 10.95 -0.79 3.61
C MET A 61 10.83 -2.24 3.09
N MET A 62 9.93 -2.50 2.15
CA MET A 62 9.73 -3.82 1.55
C MET A 62 10.78 -4.16 0.49
N GLN A 63 11.68 -3.24 0.11
CA GLN A 63 12.79 -3.55 -0.79
C GLN A 63 13.82 -4.45 -0.12
N ARG A 64 14.49 -5.30 -0.90
CA ARG A 64 15.65 -6.09 -0.48
C ARG A 64 16.82 -5.91 -1.44
N SER A 65 18.02 -6.17 -0.93
CA SER A 65 19.24 -6.27 -1.76
C SER A 65 19.34 -7.68 -2.37
N PRO A 66 19.77 -7.83 -3.64
CA PRO A 66 20.27 -6.80 -4.56
C PRO A 66 19.16 -6.07 -5.34
N GLY A 67 17.90 -6.44 -5.16
CA GLY A 67 16.74 -5.79 -5.77
C GLY A 67 15.47 -6.59 -5.51
N GLY A 68 14.35 -6.07 -5.97
CA GLY A 68 13.04 -6.67 -5.74
C GLY A 68 12.43 -6.28 -4.40
N PHE A 69 11.21 -6.77 -4.17
CA PHE A 69 10.43 -6.48 -2.98
C PHE A 69 9.83 -7.76 -2.38
N VAL A 70 9.58 -7.71 -1.09
CA VAL A 70 8.89 -8.75 -0.32
C VAL A 70 7.43 -8.37 -0.03
N GLY A 71 6.58 -9.35 0.30
CA GLY A 71 5.17 -9.14 0.59
C GLY A 71 4.88 -8.69 2.01
N LEU A 72 5.58 -9.28 2.99
CA LEU A 72 5.53 -8.94 4.41
C LEU A 72 6.91 -8.52 4.93
N SER A 73 6.93 -7.71 5.99
CA SER A 73 8.19 -7.19 6.55
C SER A 73 9.12 -8.30 7.08
N LEU A 74 8.53 -9.42 7.51
CA LEU A 74 9.22 -10.61 8.03
C LEU A 74 9.75 -11.55 6.93
N ASP A 75 9.41 -11.30 5.67
CA ASP A 75 9.89 -12.11 4.56
C ASP A 75 11.32 -11.72 4.16
N ASP A 76 12.07 -12.72 3.73
CA ASP A 76 13.46 -12.58 3.25
C ASP A 76 13.58 -12.76 1.73
N THR A 77 12.60 -13.38 1.08
CA THR A 77 12.67 -13.74 -0.35
C THR A 77 11.81 -12.81 -1.19
N THR A 78 12.43 -12.10 -2.12
CA THR A 78 11.72 -11.24 -3.07
C THR A 78 10.99 -12.05 -4.12
N ASP A 79 9.84 -11.54 -4.56
CA ASP A 79 9.06 -12.12 -5.66
C ASP A 79 8.75 -11.08 -6.74
N VAL A 80 8.50 -11.53 -7.97
CA VAL A 80 8.15 -10.66 -9.09
C VAL A 80 6.81 -9.93 -8.88
N GLU A 81 5.84 -10.60 -8.26
CA GLU A 81 4.54 -10.04 -7.89
C GLU A 81 4.72 -8.87 -6.92
N TYR A 82 5.44 -9.07 -5.82
CA TYR A 82 5.69 -8.01 -4.85
C TYR A 82 6.60 -6.92 -5.40
N THR A 83 7.52 -7.27 -6.31
CA THR A 83 8.32 -6.27 -7.01
C THR A 83 7.45 -5.35 -7.87
N PHE A 84 6.45 -5.90 -8.56
CA PHE A 84 5.45 -5.11 -9.27
C PHE A 84 4.66 -4.21 -8.31
N TYR A 85 4.10 -4.76 -7.23
CA TYR A 85 3.32 -3.98 -6.27
C TYR A 85 4.15 -2.89 -5.56
N GLY A 86 5.43 -3.16 -5.29
CA GLY A 86 6.34 -2.19 -4.68
C GLY A 86 6.62 -1.00 -5.59
N ILE A 87 6.95 -1.26 -6.86
CA ILE A 87 7.18 -0.19 -7.85
C ILE A 87 5.89 0.59 -8.10
N ALA A 88 4.75 -0.10 -8.27
CA ALA A 88 3.46 0.53 -8.48
C ALA A 88 3.06 1.43 -7.30
N SER A 89 3.23 0.94 -6.06
CA SER A 89 2.95 1.72 -4.84
C SER A 89 3.80 3.00 -4.79
N LEU A 90 5.10 2.90 -5.08
CA LEU A 90 5.98 4.07 -5.08
C LEU A 90 5.60 5.08 -6.17
N ALA A 91 5.27 4.62 -7.37
CA ALA A 91 4.84 5.48 -8.47
C ALA A 91 3.52 6.20 -8.17
N LEU A 92 2.55 5.48 -7.60
CA LEU A 92 1.26 6.05 -7.20
C LEU A 92 1.43 7.07 -6.08
N CYS A 93 2.20 6.73 -5.04
CA CYS A 93 2.50 7.67 -3.95
C CYS A 93 3.10 8.97 -4.50
N GLU A 94 4.04 8.86 -5.44
CA GLU A 94 4.67 10.04 -6.03
C GLU A 94 3.69 10.88 -6.85
N SER A 95 2.80 10.24 -7.61
CA SER A 95 1.75 10.94 -8.38
C SER A 95 0.77 11.72 -7.49
N VAL A 96 0.51 11.23 -6.27
CA VAL A 96 -0.38 11.89 -5.31
C VAL A 96 0.33 12.99 -4.53
N ILE A 97 1.62 12.82 -4.19
CA ILE A 97 2.40 13.82 -3.45
C ILE A 97 2.75 15.04 -4.31
N GLN A 98 2.91 14.85 -5.62
CA GLN A 98 3.27 15.91 -6.57
C GLN A 98 2.06 16.65 -7.17
N GLY A 99 0.84 16.12 -7.02
CA GLY A 99 -0.41 16.75 -7.44
C GLY A 99 -0.97 17.70 -6.39
#